data_AF-A0A7X2STE3-F1
#
_entry.id   AF-A0A7X2STE3-F1
#
_cell.length_a   1.000
_cell.length_b   1.000
_cell.length_c   1.000
_cell.angle_alpha   90.00
_cell.angle_beta   90.00
_cell.angle_gamma   90.00
#
_symmetry.space_group_name_H-M   'P 1'
#
loop_
_entity.id
_entity.type
_entity.pdbx_description
1 polymer ?
#
loop_
_entity_poly.entity_id
_entity_poly.type
_entity_poly.pdbx_seq_one_letter_code
_entity_poly.pdbx_strand_id
1 'polypeptide(L)' 'ENGLIIGHAQQTVSAMLASERIADFLQLKKGDAILRLRQVSFLQDGSPFEYVRTQYAGDRYEFYLEK' A
#
# COMPACT_ATOMS: atom_id res chain seq x y z
N GLU A 1 12.31 18.57 16.85
CA GLU A 1 11.82 17.21 16.50
C GLU A 1 10.64 16.87 17.42
N ASN A 2 9.54 16.35 16.89
CA ASN A 2 8.29 16.16 17.65
C ASN A 2 8.31 14.97 18.65
N GLY A 3 9.48 14.37 18.93
CA GLY A 3 9.62 13.24 19.86
C GLY A 3 8.93 11.95 19.40
N LEU A 4 8.47 11.88 18.15
CA LEU A 4 7.77 10.72 17.59
C LEU A 4 8.79 9.70 17.08
N ILE A 5 8.79 8.51 17.66
CA ILE A 5 9.67 7.40 17.25
C ILE A 5 8.82 6.33 16.58
N ILE A 6 9.15 6.01 15.32
CA ILE A 6 8.48 4.96 14.56
C ILE A 6 8.76 3.61 15.23
N GLY A 7 7.68 2.87 15.50
CA GLY A 7 7.72 1.52 16.03
C GLY A 7 7.66 0.49 14.90
N HIS A 8 6.49 -0.14 14.75
CA HIS A 8 6.27 -1.20 13.76
C HIS A 8 5.18 -0.81 12.76
N ALA A 9 5.08 -1.56 11.68
CA ALA A 9 4.02 -1.41 10.69
C ALA A 9 3.38 -2.76 10.39
N GLN A 10 2.06 -2.76 10.24
CA GLN A 10 1.31 -3.93 9.77
C GLN A 10 0.91 -3.71 8.31
N GLN A 11 1.36 -4.60 7.44
CA GLN A 11 1.09 -4.55 6.01
C GLN A 11 0.13 -5.67 5.59
N THR A 12 -0.81 -5.36 4.70
CA THR A 12 -1.69 -6.33 4.07
C THR A 12 -1.62 -6.16 2.56
N VAL A 13 -1.16 -7.22 1.89
CA VAL A 13 -1.06 -7.32 0.43
C VAL A 13 -2.28 -8.06 -0.10
N SER A 14 -2.93 -7.52 -1.14
CA SER A 14 -4.11 -8.15 -1.75
C SER A 14 -4.18 -7.85 -3.25
N ALA A 15 -4.71 -8.78 -4.04
CA ALA A 15 -5.04 -8.53 -5.44
C ALA A 15 -6.43 -7.89 -5.56
N MET A 16 -6.62 -7.00 -6.53
CA MET A 16 -7.94 -6.48 -6.91
C MET A 16 -7.96 -6.10 -8.40
N LEU A 17 -9.15 -5.80 -8.92
CA LEU A 17 -9.32 -5.26 -10.27
C LEU A 17 -9.26 -3.73 -10.25
N ALA A 18 -8.64 -3.12 -11.26
CA ALA A 18 -8.60 -1.69 -11.42
C ALA A 18 -10.01 -1.11 -11.63
N SER A 19 -10.40 -0.17 -10.77
CA SER A 19 -11.55 0.71 -11.06
C SER A 19 -11.18 1.68 -12.17
N GLU A 20 -12.17 2.33 -12.78
CA GLU A 20 -11.97 3.32 -13.85
C GLU A 20 -10.97 4.41 -13.44
N ARG A 21 -11.17 5.02 -12.26
CA ARG A 21 -10.26 6.05 -11.74
C ARG A 21 -8.82 5.56 -11.53
N ILE A 22 -8.63 4.32 -11.07
CA ILE A 22 -7.29 3.75 -10.86
C ILE A 22 -6.65 3.43 -12.21
N ALA A 23 -7.44 2.91 -13.14
CA ALA A 23 -7.01 2.61 -14.49
C ALA A 23 -6.51 3.89 -15.19
N ASP A 24 -7.21 5.01 -15.04
CA ASP A 24 -6.77 6.30 -15.59
C ASP A 24 -5.44 6.78 -14.99
N PHE A 25 -5.31 6.74 -13.66
CA PHE A 25 -4.07 7.17 -12.99
C PHE A 25 -2.87 6.30 -13.31
N LEU A 26 -3.08 4.99 -13.45
CA LEU A 26 -2.02 4.04 -13.72
C LEU A 26 -1.85 3.79 -15.23
N GLN A 27 -2.66 4.38 -16.11
CA GLN A 27 -2.66 4.09 -17.55
C GLN A 27 -2.88 2.59 -17.84
N LEU A 28 -3.85 1.98 -17.16
CA LEU A 28 -4.30 0.60 -17.34
C LEU A 28 -5.70 0.59 -17.96
N LYS A 29 -6.22 -0.60 -18.26
CA LYS A 29 -7.63 -0.79 -18.60
C LYS A 29 -8.43 -1.07 -17.32
N LYS A 30 -9.69 -0.63 -17.31
CA LYS A 30 -10.64 -1.03 -16.27
C LYS A 30 -10.74 -2.55 -16.22
N GLY A 31 -10.62 -3.12 -15.03
CA GLY A 31 -10.62 -4.57 -14.84
C GLY A 31 -9.24 -5.22 -14.87
N ASP A 32 -8.16 -4.49 -15.19
CA ASP A 32 -6.81 -5.05 -15.11
C ASP A 32 -6.44 -5.41 -13.67
N ALA A 33 -5.63 -6.46 -13.51
CA ALA A 33 -5.18 -6.90 -12.20
C ALA A 33 -4.18 -5.91 -11.61
N ILE A 34 -4.42 -5.49 -10.37
CA ILE A 34 -3.55 -4.60 -9.61
C ILE A 34 -3.25 -5.18 -8.24
N LEU A 35 -2.09 -4.80 -7.70
CA LEU A 35 -1.70 -5.13 -6.34
C LEU A 35 -2.08 -3.96 -5.42
N ARG A 36 -2.84 -4.24 -4.36
CA ARG A 36 -3.18 -3.27 -3.32
C ARG A 36 -2.43 -3.59 -2.04
N LEU A 37 -1.63 -2.64 -1.59
CA LEU A 37 -0.96 -2.64 -0.30
C LEU A 37 -1.74 -1.73 0.67
N ARG A 38 -2.04 -2.23 1.86
CA ARG A 38 -2.52 -1.42 2.98
C ARG A 38 -1.50 -1.49 4.10
N GLN A 39 -1.13 -0.34 4.66
CA GLN A 39 -0.20 -0.27 5.78
C GLN A 39 -0.79 0.57 6.90
N VAL A 40 -0.65 0.09 8.14
CA VAL A 40 -0.87 0.87 9.35
C VAL A 40 0.47 0.96 10.06
N SER A 41 0.97 2.17 10.28
CA SER A 41 2.23 2.41 10.98
C SER A 41 1.95 2.92 12.40
N PHE A 42 2.70 2.37 13.36
CA PHE A 42 2.55 2.65 14.78
C PHE A 42 3.83 3.28 15.32
N LEU A 43 3.69 4.15 16.32
CA LEU A 43 4.81 4.65 17.11
C LEU A 43 5.29 3.59 18.10
N GLN A 44 6.44 3.80 18.74
CA GLN A 44 6.95 2.90 19.77
C GLN A 44 6.00 2.72 20.96
N ASP A 45 5.17 3.72 21.27
CA ASP A 45 4.16 3.65 22.32
C ASP A 45 2.90 2.87 21.90
N GLY A 46 2.86 2.35 20.68
CA GLY A 46 1.74 1.60 20.11
C GLY A 46 0.64 2.45 19.49
N SER A 47 0.76 3.79 19.50
CA SER A 47 -0.22 4.68 18.88
C SER A 47 -0.16 4.58 17.35
N PRO A 48 -1.27 4.33 16.64
CA PRO A 48 -1.30 4.41 15.19
C PRO A 48 -1.14 5.87 14.77
N PHE A 49 -0.25 6.14 13.81
CA PHE A 49 -0.05 7.50 13.32
C PHE A 49 -0.23 7.63 11.79
N GLU A 50 -0.17 6.52 11.06
CA GLU A 50 -0.26 6.54 9.60
C GLU A 50 -1.14 5.40 9.07
N TYR A 51 -1.97 5.73 8.08
CA TYR A 51 -2.76 4.77 7.32
C TYR A 51 -2.57 4.98 5.82
N VAL A 52 -1.90 4.04 5.16
CA VAL A 52 -1.56 4.13 3.73
C VAL A 52 -2.32 3.10 2.92
N ARG A 53 -2.81 3.52 1.76
CA ARG A 53 -3.33 2.63 0.71
C ARG A 53 -2.58 2.91 -0.58
N THR A 54 -1.83 1.92 -1.04
CA THR A 54 -1.09 2.00 -2.29
C THR A 54 -1.62 0.98 -3.28
N GLN A 55 -1.67 1.38 -4.55
CA GLN A 55 -2.14 0.57 -5.66
C GLN A 55 -1.05 0.56 -6.72
N TYR A 56 -0.60 -0.64 -7.07
CA TYR A 56 0.46 -0.87 -8.05
C TYR A 56 -0.11 -1.59 -9.26
N ALA A 57 0.35 -1.20 -10.45
CA ALA A 57 0.02 -1.89 -11.68
C ALA A 57 0.64 -3.30 -11.67
N GLY A 58 -0.19 -4.33 -11.76
CA GLY A 58 0.26 -5.72 -11.57
C GLY A 58 1.22 -6.21 -12.64
N ASP A 59 1.23 -5.57 -13.81
CA ASP A 59 2.12 -5.88 -14.93
C ASP A 59 3.50 -5.20 -14.85
N ARG A 60 3.67 -4.20 -13.96
CA ARG A 60 4.86 -3.35 -13.86
C ARG A 60 5.47 -3.32 -12.46
N TYR A 61 4.92 -4.07 -11.50
CA TYR A 61 5.37 -4.05 -10.12
C TYR A 61 5.48 -5.46 -9.55
N GLU A 62 6.62 -5.70 -8.89
CA GLU A 62 6.88 -6.93 -8.15
C GLU A 62 7.12 -6.57 -6.68
N PHE A 63 6.53 -7.35 -5.77
CA PHE A 63 6.70 -7.17 -4.34
C PHE A 63 7.74 -8.18 -3.81
N TYR A 64 8.85 -7.66 -3.28
CA TYR A 64 9.91 -8.46 -2.67
C TYR A 64 9.76 -8.44 -1.15
N LEU A 65 9.82 -9.62 -0.54
CA LEU A 65 9.86 -9.78 0.91
C LEU A 65 11.30 -10.12 1.31
N GLU A 66 12.03 -9.15 1.85
CA GLU A 66 13.33 -9.42 2.46
C GLU A 66 13.14 -10.04 3.85
N LYS A 67 13.95 -11.06 4.15
CA LYS A 67 13.95 -11.79 5.42
C LYS A 67 14.81 -11.10 6.46
#